data_AF-A0A821A0H0-F1
#
_entry.id   AF-A0A821A0H0-F1
#
_cell.length_a   1.000
_cell.length_b   1.000
_cell.length_c   1.000
_cell.angle_alpha   90.00
_cell.angle_beta   90.00
_cell.angle_gamma   90.00
#
_symmetry.space_group_name_H-M   'P 1'
#
loop_
_entity.id
_entity.type
_entity.pdbx_description
1 polymer ?
#
loop_
_entity_poly.entity_id
_entity_poly.type
_entity_poly.pdbx_seq_one_letter_code
_entity_poly.pdbx_strand_id
1 'polypeptide(L)'
;MATTENNFVQRRRLLEEHLVDPHSSISIDSLLDSVIAFIYDCEGLKKTKNFDGFYGKFHESTREIRNQRVNIDDFETIKIIGRGAFGTIDLVRRKATGQVYAMKTLNKFEMVKKYDSALFWEERSIMAFSNSDWIVKLHYAFQDVSSLYMIMDYIPGGDFMTLLERYEMDEKSARFYCAEVVLALDAIHSMGYIHRYE
;
A
#
# COMPACT_ATOMS: atom_id res chain seq x y z
N MET A 1 38.67 -15.01 22.37
CA MET A 1 38.49 -14.83 20.91
C MET A 1 37.31 -15.64 20.36
N ALA A 2 37.09 -16.90 20.76
CA ALA A 2 35.96 -17.70 20.26
C ALA A 2 34.54 -17.21 20.66
N THR A 3 34.40 -16.45 21.75
CA THR A 3 33.10 -15.95 22.24
C THR A 3 32.56 -14.73 21.47
N THR A 4 33.44 -13.91 20.90
CA THR A 4 33.06 -12.69 20.17
C THR A 4 32.63 -12.99 18.73
N GLU A 5 33.30 -13.94 18.07
CA GLU A 5 32.97 -14.44 16.74
C GLU A 5 31.56 -15.05 16.72
N ASN A 6 31.24 -15.86 17.73
CA ASN A 6 29.95 -16.52 17.89
C ASN A 6 28.80 -15.51 18.06
N ASN A 7 29.07 -14.40 18.75
CA ASN A 7 28.13 -13.29 18.92
C ASN A 7 27.89 -12.52 17.61
N PHE A 8 28.92 -12.32 16.78
CA PHE A 8 28.75 -11.67 15.48
C PHE A 8 27.90 -12.50 14.51
N VAL A 9 28.16 -13.81 14.41
CA VAL A 9 27.38 -14.72 13.57
C VAL A 9 25.91 -14.73 14.00
N GLN A 10 25.65 -14.76 15.31
CA GLN A 10 24.29 -14.73 15.83
C GLN A 10 23.57 -13.40 15.55
N ARG A 11 24.23 -12.25 15.76
CA ARG A 11 23.65 -10.94 15.42
C ARG A 11 23.37 -10.78 13.93
N ARG A 12 24.25 -11.29 13.08
CA ARG A 12 24.06 -11.29 11.63
C ARG A 12 22.84 -12.12 11.23
N ARG A 13 22.68 -13.32 11.81
CA ARG A 13 21.53 -14.18 11.56
C ARG A 13 20.21 -13.50 11.96
N LEU A 14 20.17 -12.90 13.16
CA LEU A 14 18.99 -12.16 13.62
C LEU A 14 18.66 -10.99 12.66
N LEU A 15 19.68 -10.28 12.17
CA LEU A 15 19.48 -9.23 11.18
C LEU A 15 18.90 -9.79 9.87
N GLU A 16 19.47 -10.87 9.34
CA GLU A 16 18.96 -11.52 8.12
C GLU A 16 17.49 -11.97 8.29
N GLU A 17 17.13 -12.52 9.47
CA GLU A 17 15.74 -12.87 9.81
C GLU A 17 14.81 -11.64 9.79
N HIS A 18 15.24 -10.50 10.34
CA HIS A 18 14.46 -9.26 10.29
C HIS A 18 14.41 -8.59 8.91
N LEU A 19 15.40 -8.81 8.04
CA LEU A 19 15.42 -8.23 6.69
C LEU A 19 14.41 -8.92 5.76
N VAL A 20 14.19 -10.23 5.95
CA VAL A 20 13.26 -11.02 5.13
C VAL A 20 11.82 -11.04 5.65
N ASP A 21 11.61 -10.63 6.90
CA ASP A 21 10.28 -10.51 7.49
C ASP A 21 9.52 -9.29 6.92
N PRO A 22 8.39 -9.46 6.22
CA PRO A 22 7.61 -8.36 5.66
C PRO A 22 6.91 -7.48 6.72
N HIS A 23 6.81 -7.95 7.96
CA HIS A 23 6.26 -7.17 9.09
C HIS A 23 7.32 -6.31 9.79
N SER A 24 8.59 -6.56 9.50
CA SER A 24 9.70 -5.83 10.07
C SER A 24 9.80 -4.41 9.49
N SER A 25 10.00 -3.42 10.37
CA SER A 25 10.26 -2.03 9.95
C SER A 25 11.58 -1.85 9.21
N ILE A 26 12.48 -2.83 9.31
CA ILE A 26 13.77 -2.86 8.59
C ILE A 26 13.77 -3.90 7.47
N SER A 27 12.59 -4.36 7.02
CA SER A 27 12.48 -5.22 5.84
C SER A 27 13.20 -4.62 4.63
N ILE A 28 13.60 -5.47 3.68
CA ILE A 28 14.25 -5.02 2.43
C ILE A 28 13.41 -3.93 1.74
N ASP A 29 12.09 -4.11 1.64
CA ASP A 29 11.21 -3.11 1.03
C ASP A 29 11.21 -1.78 1.78
N SER A 30 11.17 -1.79 3.11
CA SER A 30 11.22 -0.57 3.93
C SER A 30 12.55 0.16 3.80
N LEU A 31 13.67 -0.58 3.72
CA LEU A 31 14.99 0.01 3.51
C LEU A 31 15.13 0.62 2.12
N LEU A 32 14.65 -0.07 1.08
CA LEU A 32 14.65 0.46 -0.28
C LEU A 32 13.76 1.71 -0.39
N ASP A 33 12.57 1.70 0.19
CA ASP A 33 11.68 2.85 0.24
C ASP A 33 12.34 4.06 0.92
N SER A 34 13.07 3.83 2.01
CA SER A 34 13.81 4.88 2.73
C SER A 34 14.90 5.52 1.88
N VAL A 35 15.67 4.71 1.15
CA VAL A 35 16.73 5.20 0.24
C VAL A 35 16.13 5.98 -0.92
N ILE A 36 15.05 5.47 -1.52
CA ILE A 36 14.33 6.13 -2.62
C ILE A 36 13.79 7.48 -2.15
N ALA A 37 13.08 7.52 -1.02
CA ALA A 37 12.52 8.73 -0.46
C ALA A 37 13.60 9.78 -0.16
N PHE A 38 14.69 9.36 0.48
CA PHE A 38 15.79 10.26 0.79
C PHE A 38 16.44 10.87 -0.46
N ILE A 39 16.60 10.11 -1.54
CA ILE A 39 17.13 10.63 -2.82
C ILE A 39 16.18 11.67 -3.44
N TYR A 40 14.87 11.43 -3.40
CA TYR A 40 13.89 12.41 -3.91
C TYR A 40 13.87 13.68 -3.08
N ASP A 41 13.94 13.58 -1.75
CA ASP A 41 14.03 14.75 -0.87
C ASP A 41 15.33 15.54 -1.10
N CYS A 42 16.43 14.84 -1.38
CA CYS A 42 17.71 15.45 -1.72
C CYS A 42 17.69 16.18 -3.08
N GLU A 43 16.78 15.81 -4.00
CA GLU A 43 16.69 16.45 -5.31
C GLU A 43 16.36 17.95 -5.19
N GLY A 44 15.53 18.31 -4.20
CA GLY A 44 15.23 19.71 -3.85
C GLY A 44 16.35 20.43 -3.10
N LEU A 45 17.34 19.70 -2.58
CA LEU A 45 18.40 20.18 -1.68
C LEU A 45 19.80 20.22 -2.33
N LYS A 46 19.88 20.15 -3.67
CA LYS A 46 21.12 20.14 -4.50
C LYS A 46 22.14 21.28 -4.23
N LYS A 47 21.88 22.21 -3.30
CA LYS A 47 22.77 23.32 -2.96
C LYS A 47 23.83 22.99 -1.88
N THR A 48 23.74 21.84 -1.21
CA THR A 48 24.73 21.45 -0.18
C THR A 48 25.67 20.38 -0.73
N LYS A 49 26.99 20.61 -0.63
CA LYS A 49 28.03 19.69 -1.15
C LYS A 49 27.89 18.23 -0.70
N ASN A 50 27.41 18.01 0.53
CA ASN A 50 27.23 16.66 1.08
C ASN A 50 26.06 15.91 0.40
N PHE A 51 24.98 16.60 0.04
CA PHE A 51 23.85 16.00 -0.66
C PHE A 51 24.15 15.76 -2.14
N ASP A 52 24.93 16.64 -2.76
CA ASP A 52 25.35 16.49 -4.15
C ASP A 52 26.19 15.21 -4.36
N GLY A 53 27.15 14.96 -3.46
CA GLY A 53 27.96 13.73 -3.49
C GLY A 53 27.15 12.46 -3.24
N PHE A 54 26.18 12.50 -2.31
CA PHE A 54 25.28 11.35 -2.07
C PHE A 54 24.34 11.10 -3.24
N TYR A 55 23.68 12.15 -3.74
CA TYR A 55 22.79 12.08 -4.89
C TYR A 55 23.51 11.55 -6.13
N GLY A 56 24.67 12.10 -6.47
CA GLY A 56 25.46 11.65 -7.62
C GLY A 56 25.89 10.18 -7.53
N LYS A 57 26.10 9.65 -6.31
CA LYS A 57 26.48 8.25 -6.10
C LYS A 57 25.31 7.27 -6.22
N PHE A 58 24.13 7.63 -5.72
CA PHE A 58 23.04 6.68 -5.53
C PHE A 58 21.82 6.91 -6.44
N HIS A 59 21.73 8.04 -7.16
CA HIS A 59 20.59 8.35 -8.01
C HIS A 59 20.34 7.28 -9.09
N GLU A 60 21.37 6.82 -9.80
CA GLU A 60 21.21 5.78 -10.83
C GLU A 60 20.78 4.43 -10.21
N SER A 61 21.36 4.04 -9.07
CA SER A 61 20.94 2.82 -8.36
C SER A 61 19.48 2.92 -7.89
N THR A 62 19.05 4.07 -7.38
CA THR A 62 17.65 4.34 -7.02
C THR A 62 16.72 4.21 -8.21
N ARG A 63 17.14 4.69 -9.39
CA ARG A 63 16.38 4.55 -10.63
C ARG A 63 16.29 3.09 -11.08
N GLU A 64 17.38 2.34 -10.97
CA GLU A 64 17.39 0.90 -11.27
C GLU A 64 16.46 0.13 -10.34
N ILE A 65 16.54 0.36 -9.02
CA ILE A 65 15.65 -0.23 -8.02
C ILE A 65 14.19 0.04 -8.38
N ARG A 66 13.85 1.29 -8.75
CA ARG A 66 12.48 1.66 -9.12
C ARG A 66 11.99 0.91 -10.36
N ASN A 67 12.83 0.77 -11.38
CA ASN A 67 12.48 0.12 -12.63
C ASN A 67 12.31 -1.41 -12.48
N GLN A 68 13.00 -2.02 -11.52
CA GLN A 68 12.88 -3.46 -11.23
C GLN A 68 11.70 -3.77 -10.30
N ARG A 69 11.21 -2.78 -9.55
CA ARG A 69 10.03 -2.91 -8.69
C ARG A 69 8.76 -2.55 -9.45
N VAL A 70 7.65 -3.07 -8.96
CA VAL A 70 6.31 -2.73 -9.47
C VAL A 70 6.13 -1.22 -9.41
N ASN A 71 5.72 -0.63 -10.53
CA ASN A 71 5.52 0.80 -10.66
C ASN A 71 4.30 1.12 -11.54
N ILE A 72 3.98 2.40 -11.65
CA ILE A 72 2.79 2.87 -12.36
C ILE A 72 2.82 2.52 -13.86
N ASP A 73 4.00 2.42 -14.46
CA ASP A 73 4.16 2.12 -15.89
C ASP A 73 3.80 0.66 -16.21
N ASP A 74 3.72 -0.22 -15.20
CA ASP A 74 3.26 -1.61 -15.37
C ASP A 74 1.75 -1.73 -15.59
N PHE A 75 1.00 -0.64 -15.40
CA PHE A 75 -0.46 -0.61 -15.45
C PHE A 75 -0.96 0.32 -16.56
N GLU A 76 -2.07 -0.08 -17.18
CA GLU A 76 -2.85 0.71 -18.13
C GLU A 76 -4.17 1.10 -17.47
N THR A 77 -4.43 2.40 -17.38
CA THR A 77 -5.71 2.90 -16.84
C THR A 77 -6.81 2.73 -17.87
N ILE A 78 -7.86 2.01 -17.50
CA ILE A 78 -9.06 1.79 -18.33
C ILE A 78 -10.07 2.90 -18.07
N LYS A 79 -10.43 3.13 -16.80
CA LYS A 79 -11.50 4.07 -16.42
C LYS A 79 -11.43 4.44 -14.94
N ILE A 80 -11.76 5.68 -14.58
CA ILE A 80 -12.00 6.10 -13.20
C ILE A 80 -13.32 5.46 -12.69
N ILE A 81 -13.26 4.72 -11.58
CA ILE A 81 -14.41 4.05 -10.95
C ILE A 81 -14.82 4.66 -9.60
N GLY A 82 -13.97 5.47 -8.98
CA GLY A 82 -14.29 6.15 -7.72
C GLY A 82 -13.42 7.38 -7.48
N ARG A 83 -13.90 8.29 -6.63
CA ARG A 83 -13.14 9.45 -6.14
C ARG A 83 -13.32 9.57 -4.64
N GLY A 84 -12.21 9.61 -3.92
CA GLY A 84 -12.18 9.78 -2.46
C GLY A 84 -11.65 11.15 -2.06
N ALA A 85 -11.59 11.39 -0.75
CA ALA A 85 -11.11 12.65 -0.18
C ALA A 85 -9.64 13.00 -0.48
N PHE A 86 -8.83 11.99 -0.85
CA PHE A 86 -7.38 12.08 -1.05
C PHE A 86 -6.91 11.61 -2.42
N GLY A 87 -7.82 11.24 -3.32
CA GLY A 87 -7.46 10.81 -4.68
C GLY A 87 -8.52 10.00 -5.40
N THR A 88 -8.09 9.14 -6.31
CA THR A 88 -8.97 8.41 -7.25
C THR A 88 -8.84 6.90 -7.08
N ILE A 89 -9.89 6.20 -7.50
CA ILE A 89 -9.88 4.76 -7.70
C ILE A 89 -10.09 4.52 -9.19
N ASP A 90 -9.12 3.88 -9.80
CA ASP A 90 -9.04 3.64 -11.24
C ASP A 90 -9.12 2.13 -11.52
N LEU A 91 -9.95 1.73 -12.48
CA LEU A 91 -9.90 0.40 -13.06
C LEU A 91 -8.66 0.33 -13.96
N VAL A 92 -7.74 -0.57 -13.64
CA VAL A 92 -6.46 -0.71 -14.35
C VAL A 92 -6.27 -2.14 -14.85
N ARG A 93 -5.48 -2.28 -15.91
CA ARG A 93 -5.00 -3.56 -16.41
C ARG A 93 -3.49 -3.64 -16.27
N ARG A 94 -2.98 -4.71 -15.66
CA ARG A 94 -1.54 -4.96 -15.65
C ARG A 94 -1.08 -5.38 -17.04
N LYS A 95 -0.13 -4.66 -17.63
CA LYS A 95 0.31 -4.85 -19.02
C LYS A 95 0.89 -6.24 -19.26
N ALA A 96 1.67 -6.76 -18.31
CA ALA A 96 2.35 -8.05 -18.43
C ALA A 96 1.41 -9.26 -18.42
N THR A 97 0.33 -9.22 -17.62
CA THR A 97 -0.57 -10.37 -17.40
C THR A 97 -1.95 -10.19 -18.03
N GLY A 98 -2.33 -8.97 -18.40
CA GLY A 98 -3.69 -8.64 -18.83
C GLY A 98 -4.73 -8.65 -17.71
N GLN A 99 -4.32 -8.93 -16.46
CA GLN A 99 -5.23 -9.01 -15.32
C GLN A 99 -5.72 -7.62 -14.92
N VAL A 100 -7.01 -7.54 -14.54
CA VAL A 100 -7.70 -6.31 -14.18
C VAL A 100 -7.74 -6.14 -12.66
N TYR A 101 -7.49 -4.92 -12.20
CA TYR A 101 -7.44 -4.54 -10.79
C TYR A 101 -8.12 -3.18 -10.57
N ALA A 102 -8.41 -2.87 -9.31
CA ALA A 102 -8.65 -1.50 -8.88
C ALA A 102 -7.34 -0.89 -8.34
N MET A 103 -7.03 0.33 -8.75
CA MET A 103 -5.87 1.09 -8.29
C MET A 103 -6.35 2.30 -7.52
N LYS A 104 -6.10 2.34 -6.21
CA LYS A 104 -6.32 3.53 -5.39
C LYS A 104 -5.05 4.38 -5.41
N THR A 105 -5.17 5.59 -5.93
CA THR A 105 -4.11 6.60 -5.95
C THR A 105 -4.37 7.61 -4.85
N LEU A 106 -3.43 7.76 -3.93
CA LEU A 106 -3.51 8.71 -2.80
C LEU A 106 -2.45 9.78 -2.95
N ASN A 107 -2.85 11.05 -2.97
CA ASN A 107 -1.92 12.16 -3.11
C ASN A 107 -1.21 12.45 -1.78
N LYS A 108 0.13 12.36 -1.77
CA LYS A 108 0.95 12.55 -0.56
C LYS A 108 0.80 13.95 0.02
N PHE A 109 0.73 14.98 -0.82
CA PHE A 109 0.59 16.36 -0.38
C PHE A 109 -0.73 16.60 0.36
N GLU A 110 -1.84 16.10 -0.19
CA GLU A 110 -3.16 16.21 0.45
C GLU A 110 -3.23 15.43 1.78
N MET A 111 -2.57 14.26 1.85
CA MET A 111 -2.48 13.48 3.10
C MET A 111 -1.72 14.22 4.19
N VAL A 112 -0.57 14.82 3.86
CA VAL A 112 0.23 15.61 4.83
C VAL A 112 -0.55 16.83 5.30
N LYS A 113 -1.22 17.53 4.39
CA LYS A 113 -2.00 18.74 4.69
C LYS A 113 -3.13 18.48 5.70
N LYS A 114 -3.76 17.31 5.63
CA LYS A 114 -4.89 16.92 6.49
C LYS A 114 -4.48 16.15 7.76
N TYR A 115 -3.17 15.99 8.02
CA TYR A 115 -2.61 15.23 9.16
C TYR A 115 -3.07 13.77 9.26
N ASP A 116 -3.45 13.15 8.14
CA ASP A 116 -4.13 11.84 8.12
C ASP A 116 -3.25 10.71 7.57
N SER A 117 -1.92 10.89 7.63
CA SER A 117 -0.97 9.93 7.04
C SER A 117 -0.87 8.61 7.80
N ALA A 118 -1.36 8.54 9.05
CA ALA A 118 -1.30 7.34 9.86
C ALA A 118 -2.34 6.27 9.44
N LEU A 119 -3.55 6.67 9.01
CA LEU A 119 -4.62 5.74 8.63
C LEU A 119 -4.24 4.84 7.45
N PHE A 120 -3.38 5.33 6.55
CA PHE A 120 -2.87 4.55 5.41
C PHE A 120 -2.14 3.27 5.84
N TRP A 121 -1.36 3.32 6.91
CA TRP A 121 -0.58 2.16 7.36
C TRP A 121 -1.48 1.04 7.85
N GLU A 122 -2.55 1.40 8.57
CA GLU A 122 -3.56 0.46 9.04
C GLU A 122 -4.37 -0.11 7.87
N GLU A 123 -4.84 0.75 6.95
CA GLU A 123 -5.59 0.32 5.76
C GLU A 123 -4.78 -0.68 4.93
N ARG A 124 -3.51 -0.34 4.63
CA ARG A 124 -2.59 -1.22 3.90
C ARG A 124 -2.40 -2.55 4.64
N SER A 125 -2.19 -2.52 5.95
CA SER A 125 -1.90 -3.71 6.74
C SER A 125 -3.10 -4.66 6.79
N ILE A 126 -4.31 -4.12 6.95
CA ILE A 126 -5.55 -4.92 6.95
C ILE A 126 -5.69 -5.62 5.59
N MET A 127 -5.60 -4.90 4.48
CA MET A 127 -5.79 -5.50 3.14
C MET A 127 -4.65 -6.43 2.70
N ALA A 128 -3.42 -6.17 3.14
CA ALA A 128 -2.26 -7.00 2.79
C ALA A 128 -2.23 -8.32 3.55
N PHE A 129 -2.68 -8.33 4.81
CA PHE A 129 -2.48 -9.45 5.72
C PHE A 129 -3.77 -10.14 6.14
N SER A 130 -4.94 -9.63 5.77
CA SER A 130 -6.18 -10.37 5.97
C SER A 130 -6.20 -11.61 5.08
N ASN A 131 -6.53 -12.75 5.66
CA ASN A 131 -6.84 -13.99 4.93
C ASN A 131 -8.35 -14.25 4.94
N SER A 132 -9.14 -13.19 4.77
CA SER A 132 -10.60 -13.22 4.88
C SER A 132 -11.22 -12.87 3.53
N ASP A 133 -12.21 -13.64 3.10
CA ASP A 133 -12.98 -13.37 1.87
C ASP A 133 -13.80 -12.06 1.97
N TRP A 134 -13.98 -11.53 3.20
CA TRP A 134 -14.72 -10.30 3.47
C TRP A 134 -13.91 -9.02 3.29
N ILE A 135 -12.60 -9.13 3.14
CA ILE A 135 -11.69 -7.99 3.03
C ILE A 135 -11.07 -8.00 1.64
N VAL A 136 -11.15 -6.85 0.96
CA VAL A 136 -10.54 -6.69 -0.35
C VAL A 136 -9.03 -6.89 -0.25
N LYS A 137 -8.50 -7.81 -1.06
CA LYS A 137 -7.09 -8.15 -1.04
C LYS A 137 -6.24 -7.07 -1.70
N LEU A 138 -5.15 -6.73 -1.03
CA LEU A 138 -4.06 -5.93 -1.61
C LEU A 138 -3.04 -6.84 -2.29
N HIS A 139 -2.76 -6.61 -3.57
CA HIS A 139 -1.75 -7.34 -4.33
C HIS A 139 -0.40 -6.63 -4.34
N TYR A 140 -0.43 -5.31 -4.52
CA TYR A 140 0.78 -4.49 -4.59
C TYR A 140 0.54 -3.15 -3.89
N ALA A 141 1.57 -2.66 -3.20
CA ALA A 141 1.65 -1.30 -2.70
C ALA A 141 2.98 -0.70 -3.15
N PHE A 142 2.93 0.44 -3.82
CA PHE A 142 4.12 1.15 -4.27
C PHE A 142 3.87 2.66 -4.24
N GLN A 143 4.91 3.45 -4.51
CA GLN A 143 4.85 4.89 -4.39
C GLN A 143 5.75 5.58 -5.42
N ASP A 144 5.40 6.82 -5.74
CA ASP A 144 6.27 7.74 -6.45
C ASP A 144 6.46 9.04 -5.66
N VAL A 145 7.01 10.08 -6.29
CA VAL A 145 7.26 11.37 -5.63
C VAL A 145 5.97 12.03 -5.13
N SER A 146 4.86 11.81 -5.84
CA SER A 146 3.60 12.53 -5.65
C SER A 146 2.54 11.72 -4.90
N SER A 147 2.54 10.40 -5.05
CA SER A 147 1.41 9.55 -4.75
C SER A 147 1.80 8.20 -4.16
N LEU A 148 0.88 7.63 -3.38
CA LEU A 148 0.88 6.23 -2.97
C LEU A 148 -0.13 5.47 -3.84
N TYR A 149 0.21 4.25 -4.22
CA TYR A 149 -0.60 3.39 -5.07
C TYR A 149 -0.89 2.07 -4.37
N MET A 150 -2.16 1.68 -4.36
CA MET A 150 -2.62 0.38 -3.87
C MET A 150 -3.33 -0.35 -4.99
N ILE A 151 -2.80 -1.52 -5.38
CA ILE A 151 -3.41 -2.41 -6.37
C ILE A 151 -4.20 -3.48 -5.63
N MET A 152 -5.51 -3.45 -5.79
CA MET A 152 -6.45 -4.29 -5.06
C MET A 152 -7.38 -5.05 -6.01
N ASP A 153 -8.07 -6.05 -5.48
CA ASP A 153 -9.09 -6.76 -6.27
C ASP A 153 -10.15 -5.80 -6.80
N TYR A 154 -10.50 -5.97 -8.07
CA TYR A 154 -11.59 -5.22 -8.67
C TYR A 154 -12.93 -5.91 -8.37
N ILE A 155 -13.84 -5.18 -7.71
CA ILE A 155 -15.20 -5.65 -7.41
C ILE A 155 -16.17 -5.05 -8.44
N PRO A 156 -16.64 -5.83 -9.44
CA PRO A 156 -17.47 -5.31 -10.52
C PRO A 156 -18.90 -4.94 -10.08
N GLY A 157 -19.34 -5.41 -8.90
CA GLY A 157 -20.69 -5.19 -8.38
C GLY A 157 -21.00 -3.74 -7.97
N GLY A 158 -19.98 -2.89 -7.84
CA GLY A 158 -20.14 -1.54 -7.31
C GLY A 158 -20.27 -1.51 -5.78
N ASP A 159 -20.70 -0.38 -5.24
CA ASP A 159 -20.91 -0.19 -3.80
C ASP A 159 -22.38 -0.38 -3.39
N PHE A 160 -22.58 -0.53 -2.08
CA PHE A 160 -23.90 -0.75 -1.50
C PHE A 160 -24.83 0.45 -1.70
N MET A 161 -24.31 1.67 -1.72
CA MET A 161 -25.11 2.88 -1.95
C MET A 161 -25.74 2.85 -3.36
N THR A 162 -24.95 2.52 -4.37
CA THR A 162 -25.40 2.36 -5.76
C THR A 162 -26.47 1.27 -5.87
N LEU A 163 -26.40 0.22 -5.05
CA LEU A 163 -27.42 -0.82 -4.99
C LEU A 163 -28.74 -0.29 -4.43
N LEU A 164 -28.69 0.47 -3.33
CA LEU A 164 -29.87 1.09 -2.71
C LEU A 164 -30.54 2.14 -3.60
N GLU A 165 -29.76 2.86 -4.41
CA GLU A 165 -30.29 3.85 -5.36
C GLU A 165 -31.03 3.21 -6.53
N ARG A 166 -30.70 1.96 -6.89
CA ARG A 166 -31.25 1.27 -8.06
C ARG A 166 -32.39 0.31 -7.76
N TYR A 167 -32.41 -0.24 -6.55
CA TYR A 167 -33.35 -1.30 -6.18
C TYR A 167 -33.97 -1.02 -4.83
N GLU A 168 -35.28 -1.24 -4.72
CA GLU A 168 -35.93 -1.29 -3.42
C GLU A 168 -35.49 -2.55 -2.67
N MET A 169 -35.19 -2.37 -1.40
CA MET A 169 -34.69 -3.43 -0.53
C MET A 169 -35.83 -4.07 0.23
N ASP A 170 -36.09 -5.35 -0.06
CA ASP A 170 -36.98 -6.17 0.75
C ASP A 170 -36.29 -6.66 2.04
N GLU A 171 -37.09 -7.09 3.02
CA GLU A 171 -36.59 -7.54 4.31
C GLU A 171 -35.61 -8.73 4.16
N LYS A 172 -35.85 -9.60 3.18
CA LYS A 172 -35.00 -10.77 2.92
C LYS A 172 -33.61 -10.36 2.45
N SER A 173 -33.52 -9.43 1.49
CA SER A 173 -32.24 -8.91 1.01
C SER A 173 -31.55 -8.09 2.10
N ALA A 174 -32.30 -7.32 2.89
CA ALA A 174 -31.74 -6.54 4.01
C ALA A 174 -31.07 -7.47 5.03
N ARG A 175 -31.75 -8.55 5.41
CA ARG A 175 -31.22 -9.57 6.31
C ARG A 175 -29.94 -10.21 5.76
N PHE A 176 -29.91 -10.51 4.46
CA PHE A 176 -28.72 -11.05 3.80
C PHE A 176 -27.53 -10.10 3.93
N TYR A 177 -27.64 -8.87 3.41
CA TYR A 177 -26.52 -7.92 3.47
C TYR A 177 -26.11 -7.53 4.90
N CYS A 178 -27.06 -7.42 5.83
CA CYS A 178 -26.73 -7.21 7.24
C CYS A 178 -25.90 -8.37 7.81
N ALA A 179 -26.23 -9.62 7.48
CA ALA A 179 -25.45 -10.78 7.94
C ALA A 179 -24.02 -10.75 7.36
N GLU A 180 -23.88 -10.46 6.07
CA GLU A 180 -22.58 -10.32 5.39
C GLU A 180 -21.73 -9.20 6.03
N VAL A 181 -22.33 -8.05 6.32
CA VAL A 181 -21.64 -6.92 7.01
C VAL A 181 -21.20 -7.31 8.42
N VAL A 182 -22.03 -8.05 9.17
CA VAL A 182 -21.65 -8.53 10.51
C VAL A 182 -20.44 -9.46 10.44
N LEU A 183 -20.39 -10.38 9.47
CA LEU A 183 -19.25 -11.27 9.26
C LEU A 183 -17.99 -10.51 8.85
N ALA A 184 -18.13 -9.50 8.00
CA ALA A 184 -17.02 -8.62 7.62
C ALA A 184 -16.45 -7.85 8.84
N LEU A 185 -17.33 -7.33 9.70
CA LEU A 185 -16.93 -6.66 10.94
C LEU A 185 -16.26 -7.62 11.92
N ASP A 186 -16.79 -8.84 12.08
CA ASP A 186 -16.19 -9.87 12.92
C ASP A 186 -14.77 -10.24 12.45
N ALA A 187 -14.54 -10.31 11.14
CA ALA A 187 -13.21 -10.53 10.57
C ALA A 187 -12.24 -9.38 10.93
N ILE A 188 -12.68 -8.13 10.82
CA ILE A 188 -11.87 -6.95 11.19
C ILE A 188 -11.57 -6.95 12.70
N HIS A 189 -12.58 -7.21 13.53
CA HIS A 189 -12.45 -7.25 14.98
C HIS A 189 -11.53 -8.39 15.45
N SER A 190 -11.58 -9.54 14.78
CA SER A 190 -10.69 -10.68 15.05
C SER A 190 -9.21 -10.36 14.77
N MET A 191 -8.95 -9.38 13.90
CA MET A 191 -7.60 -8.85 13.65
C MET A 191 -7.16 -7.77 14.64
N GLY A 192 -8.02 -7.39 15.61
CA GLY A 192 -7.74 -6.38 16.62
C GLY A 192 -7.99 -4.92 16.18
N TYR A 193 -8.66 -4.72 15.05
CA TYR A 193 -9.03 -3.40 14.54
C TYR A 193 -10.48 -3.08 14.85
N ILE A 194 -10.81 -1.79 15.01
CA ILE A 194 -12.19 -1.31 15.09
C ILE A 194 -12.44 -0.40 13.90
N HIS A 195 -13.38 -0.78 13.04
CA HIS A 195 -13.78 0.08 11.93
C HIS A 195 -14.58 1.27 12.48
N ARG A 196 -13.99 2.47 12.43
CA ARG A 196 -14.66 3.72 12.80
C ARG A 196 -14.72 4.60 11.57
N TYR A 197 -15.93 4.84 11.09
CA TYR A 197 -16.21 5.91 10.14
C TYR A 197 -16.82 7.05 10.97
N GLU A 198 -16.19 8.22 10.97
CA GLU A 198 -16.86 9.46 11.40
C GLU A 198 -17.77 9.99 10.29
#